data_AF-A0A292SCG5-F1
#
_entry.id   AF-A0A292SCG5-F1
#
_cell.length_a   1.000
_cell.length_b   1.000
_cell.length_c   1.000
_cell.angle_alpha   90.00
_cell.angle_beta   90.00
_cell.angle_gamma   90.00
#
_symmetry.space_group_name_H-M   'P 1'
#
loop_
_entity.id
_entity.type
_entity.pdbx_description
1 polymer ?
#
loop_
_entity_poly.entity_id
_entity_poly.type
_entity_poly.pdbx_seq_one_letter_code
_entity_poly.pdbx_strand_id
1 'polypeptide(L)'
;MKKSAFTLAEVLITLGVIGVVAAMTMPALISNHNKSVVEARLSKAYNVFSNAIRLSEIDNGMMKDWPTGANLDMDHFWNVYIKPYFVGAKLCLDCTECGYPNNCNTDPFRQKWSGNGNWGLISNSSRILFQLNDGTVIFFPRNTANSDGSPAYVSSLFIDINGPKKPNEAGRDVFYFDRNYKSGIISAPEGDCKTSRISCSYTIMSNGWKIPNDYPYKF
;
A
#
# COMPACT_ATOMS: atom_id res chain seq x y z
N MET A 1 31.33 8.92 -57.37
CA MET A 1 30.95 8.24 -56.10
C MET A 1 29.46 7.94 -56.15
N LYS A 2 29.04 6.66 -56.17
CA LYS A 2 27.61 6.31 -56.03
C LYS A 2 27.22 6.54 -54.57
N LYS A 3 26.25 7.42 -54.32
CA LYS A 3 25.65 7.57 -52.98
C LYS A 3 24.64 6.44 -52.80
N SER A 4 24.91 5.53 -51.87
CA SER A 4 23.94 4.52 -51.44
C SER A 4 22.81 5.23 -50.69
N ALA A 5 21.58 5.11 -51.17
CA ALA A 5 20.39 5.62 -50.51
C ALA A 5 19.42 4.46 -50.30
N PHE A 6 18.73 4.44 -49.17
CA PHE A 6 17.68 3.46 -48.90
C PHE A 6 16.48 3.73 -49.81
N THR A 7 15.89 2.68 -50.34
CA THR A 7 14.62 2.76 -51.05
C THR A 7 13.48 3.02 -50.07
N LEU A 8 12.39 3.64 -50.55
CA LEU A 8 11.19 3.85 -49.75
C LEU A 8 10.65 2.53 -49.18
N ALA A 9 10.71 1.45 -49.95
CA ALA A 9 10.28 0.12 -49.53
C ALA A 9 11.13 -0.43 -48.37
N GLU A 10 12.46 -0.28 -48.41
CA GLU A 10 13.35 -0.70 -47.32
C GLU A 10 13.06 0.08 -46.03
N VAL A 11 12.82 1.40 -46.13
CA VAL A 11 12.45 2.22 -44.97
C VAL A 11 11.10 1.82 -44.39
N LEU A 12 10.09 1.54 -45.23
CA LEU A 12 8.76 1.13 -44.77
C LEU A 12 8.76 -0.25 -44.11
N ILE A 13 9.51 -1.22 -44.66
CA ILE A 13 9.61 -2.56 -44.08
C ILE A 13 10.34 -2.49 -42.74
N THR A 14 11.44 -1.73 -42.65
CA THR A 14 12.20 -1.59 -41.39
C THR A 14 11.39 -0.91 -40.31
N LEU A 15 10.67 0.18 -40.62
CA LEU A 15 9.74 0.82 -39.69
C LEU A 15 8.58 -0.10 -39.29
N GLY A 16 8.05 -0.89 -40.23
CA GLY A 16 7.02 -1.88 -39.95
C GLY A 16 7.49 -2.97 -38.98
N VAL A 17 8.69 -3.53 -39.20
CA VAL A 17 9.28 -4.55 -38.32
C VAL A 17 9.58 -3.97 -36.93
N ILE A 18 10.21 -2.78 -36.86
CA ILE A 18 10.49 -2.11 -35.57
C ILE A 18 9.17 -1.79 -34.85
N GLY A 19 8.14 -1.34 -35.57
CA GLY A 19 6.83 -1.06 -35.01
C GLY A 19 6.17 -2.29 -34.38
N VAL A 20 6.20 -3.44 -35.07
CA VAL A 20 5.65 -4.70 -34.56
C VAL A 20 6.43 -5.18 -33.33
N VAL A 21 7.76 -5.19 -33.41
CA VAL A 21 8.62 -5.63 -32.29
C VAL A 21 8.46 -4.72 -31.08
N ALA A 22 8.42 -3.40 -31.28
CA ALA A 22 8.19 -2.44 -30.20
C ALA A 22 6.80 -2.65 -29.57
N ALA A 23 5.75 -2.86 -30.37
CA ALA A 23 4.41 -3.11 -29.86
C ALA A 23 4.31 -4.38 -28.99
N MET A 24 5.11 -5.42 -29.30
CA MET A 24 5.14 -6.65 -28.51
C MET A 24 6.02 -6.54 -27.24
N THR A 25 7.06 -5.70 -27.27
CA THR A 25 8.06 -5.62 -26.18
C THR A 25 7.76 -4.51 -25.17
N MET A 26 7.20 -3.38 -25.58
CA MET A 26 6.87 -2.25 -24.70
C MET A 26 5.95 -2.65 -23.52
N PRO A 27 4.86 -3.43 -23.71
CA PRO A 27 3.99 -3.82 -22.60
C PRO A 27 4.74 -4.65 -21.54
N ALA A 28 5.59 -5.58 -21.97
CA ALA A 28 6.38 -6.43 -21.07
C ALA A 28 7.43 -5.62 -20.29
N LEU A 29 8.09 -4.68 -20.96
CA LEU A 29 9.08 -3.79 -20.31
C LEU A 29 8.41 -2.87 -19.27
N ILE A 30 7.28 -2.25 -19.62
CA ILE A 30 6.50 -1.41 -18.69
C ILE A 30 6.04 -2.23 -17.49
N SER A 31 5.55 -3.45 -17.73
CA SER A 31 5.09 -4.35 -16.67
C SER A 31 6.20 -4.71 -15.68
N ASN A 32 7.37 -5.10 -16.20
CA ASN A 32 8.53 -5.44 -15.37
C ASN A 32 9.08 -4.23 -14.60
N HIS A 33 9.06 -3.04 -15.22
CA HIS A 33 9.43 -1.81 -14.54
C HIS A 33 8.46 -1.48 -13.39
N ASN A 34 7.14 -1.50 -13.65
CA ASN A 34 6.11 -1.25 -12.64
C ASN A 34 6.21 -2.26 -11.48
N LYS A 35 6.44 -3.54 -11.77
CA LYS A 35 6.70 -4.57 -10.75
C LYS A 35 7.88 -4.18 -9.86
N SER A 36 9.01 -3.79 -10.45
CA SER A 36 10.21 -3.37 -9.69
C SER A 36 9.96 -2.11 -8.85
N VAL A 37 9.15 -1.17 -9.36
CA VAL A 37 8.75 0.03 -8.62
C VAL A 37 7.90 -0.33 -7.40
N VAL A 38 6.95 -1.27 -7.55
CA VAL A 38 6.10 -1.74 -6.45
C VAL A 38 6.92 -2.45 -5.38
N GLU A 39 7.81 -3.37 -5.76
CA GLU A 39 8.73 -4.06 -4.84
C GLU A 39 9.53 -3.06 -4.00
N ALA A 40 10.15 -2.08 -4.65
CA ALA A 40 10.97 -1.07 -4.00
C ALA A 40 10.14 -0.17 -3.06
N ARG A 41 8.97 0.29 -3.50
CA ARG A 41 8.09 1.16 -2.70
C ARG A 41 7.50 0.44 -1.49
N LEU A 42 7.07 -0.81 -1.66
CA LEU A 42 6.53 -1.61 -0.56
C LEU A 42 7.60 -1.87 0.51
N SER A 43 8.79 -2.31 0.10
CA SER A 43 9.91 -2.50 1.03
C SER A 43 10.28 -1.21 1.75
N LYS A 44 10.33 -0.09 1.02
CA LYS A 44 10.58 1.24 1.60
C LYS A 44 9.49 1.61 2.63
N ALA A 45 8.21 1.51 2.27
CA ALA A 45 7.11 1.90 3.13
C ALA A 45 7.07 1.07 4.42
N TYR A 46 7.30 -0.24 4.33
CA TYR A 46 7.44 -1.12 5.49
C TYR A 46 8.59 -0.69 6.41
N ASN A 47 9.77 -0.40 5.84
CA ASN A 47 10.93 0.03 6.60
C ASN A 47 10.73 1.40 7.26
N VAL A 48 10.12 2.35 6.55
CA VAL A 48 9.78 3.67 7.10
C VAL A 48 8.85 3.52 8.29
N PHE A 49 7.78 2.73 8.17
CA PHE A 49 6.87 2.50 9.28
C PHE A 49 7.56 1.76 10.44
N SER A 50 8.29 0.69 10.16
CA SER A 50 8.98 -0.09 11.20
C SER A 50 10.01 0.75 11.97
N ASN A 51 10.73 1.62 11.27
CA ASN A 51 11.65 2.56 11.91
C ASN A 51 10.93 3.62 12.74
N ALA A 52 9.78 4.14 12.26
CA ALA A 52 8.97 5.08 13.02
C ALA A 52 8.45 4.48 14.33
N ILE A 53 8.01 3.21 14.32
CA ILE A 53 7.62 2.51 15.55
C ILE A 53 8.81 2.39 16.51
N ARG A 54 9.98 1.98 16.03
CA ARG A 54 11.19 1.88 16.87
C ARG A 54 11.58 3.22 17.50
N LEU A 55 11.50 4.31 16.73
CA LEU A 55 11.75 5.65 17.26
C LEU A 55 10.72 6.02 18.34
N SER A 56 9.44 5.72 18.11
CA SER A 56 8.43 5.91 19.16
C SER A 56 8.65 5.03 20.38
N GLU A 57 9.20 3.83 20.23
CA GLU A 57 9.49 2.96 21.37
C GLU A 57 10.64 3.49 22.24
N ILE A 58 11.61 4.18 21.63
CA ILE A 58 12.73 4.81 22.33
C ILE A 58 12.22 5.96 23.23
N ASP A 59 11.33 6.79 22.70
CA ASP A 59 10.87 8.00 23.38
C ASP A 59 9.65 7.75 24.30
N ASN A 60 8.73 6.86 23.91
CA ASN A 60 7.44 6.63 24.58
C ASN A 60 7.30 5.25 25.24
N GLY A 61 8.36 4.43 25.24
CA GLY A 61 8.33 3.06 25.76
C GLY A 61 7.81 2.02 24.76
N MET A 62 7.96 0.73 25.10
CA MET A 62 7.63 -0.39 24.21
C MET A 62 6.17 -0.36 23.75
N MET A 63 5.92 -0.79 22.51
CA MET A 63 4.58 -0.80 21.91
C MET A 63 3.54 -1.61 22.71
N LYS A 64 4.00 -2.58 23.51
CA LYS A 64 3.15 -3.41 24.38
C LYS A 64 2.48 -2.60 25.50
N ASP A 65 3.11 -1.49 25.89
CA ASP A 65 2.70 -0.62 26.99
C ASP A 65 1.90 0.59 26.48
N TRP A 66 1.74 0.71 25.15
CA TRP A 66 0.96 1.78 24.54
C TRP A 66 -0.54 1.61 24.87
N PRO A 67 -1.30 2.72 24.93
CA PRO A 67 -2.73 2.64 25.18
C PRO A 67 -3.41 1.87 24.04
N THR A 68 -4.28 0.93 24.40
CA THR A 68 -5.05 0.10 23.47
C THR A 68 -6.48 -0.07 23.98
N GLY A 69 -7.36 -0.64 23.14
CA GLY A 69 -8.72 -0.94 23.54
C GLY A 69 -9.61 0.29 23.70
N ALA A 70 -10.56 0.22 24.64
CA ALA A 70 -11.63 1.21 24.81
C ALA A 70 -11.13 2.59 25.28
N ASN A 71 -10.08 2.60 26.09
CA ASN A 71 -9.55 3.80 26.73
C ASN A 71 -8.55 4.56 25.84
N LEU A 72 -8.32 4.10 24.61
CA LEU A 72 -7.43 4.74 23.66
C LEU A 72 -8.08 6.00 23.06
N ASP A 73 -7.54 7.15 23.43
CA ASP A 73 -7.77 8.41 22.71
C ASP A 73 -6.91 8.46 21.45
N MET A 74 -7.56 8.46 20.28
CA MET A 74 -6.88 8.44 18.98
C MET A 74 -6.15 9.76 18.69
N ASP A 75 -6.61 10.90 19.21
CA ASP A 75 -5.95 12.18 18.99
C ASP A 75 -4.66 12.26 19.79
N HIS A 76 -4.70 11.85 21.07
CA HIS A 76 -3.49 11.69 21.88
C HIS A 76 -2.53 10.66 21.24
N PHE A 77 -3.06 9.51 20.81
CA PHE A 77 -2.27 8.46 20.18
C PHE A 77 -1.52 8.96 18.95
N TRP A 78 -2.22 9.67 18.06
CA TRP A 78 -1.64 10.27 16.88
C TRP A 78 -0.53 11.26 17.22
N ASN A 79 -0.77 12.18 18.16
CA ASN A 79 0.18 13.25 18.46
C ASN A 79 1.43 12.76 19.23
N VAL A 80 1.32 11.70 20.03
CA VAL A 80 2.43 11.20 20.86
C VAL A 80 3.18 10.06 20.18
N TYR A 81 2.48 9.07 19.62
CA TYR A 81 3.10 7.81 19.18
C TYR A 81 3.34 7.72 17.68
N ILE A 82 2.68 8.56 16.87
CA ILE A 82 2.74 8.43 15.40
C ILE A 82 3.33 9.68 14.75
N LYS A 83 2.65 10.83 14.85
CA LYS A 83 2.96 12.08 14.14
C LYS A 83 4.44 12.53 14.26
N PRO A 84 5.10 12.49 15.43
CA PRO A 84 6.49 12.96 15.55
C PRO A 84 7.48 12.14 14.71
N TYR A 85 7.17 10.88 14.45
CA TYR A 85 8.09 9.91 13.82
C TYR A 85 7.87 9.78 12.30
N PHE A 86 6.85 10.46 11.76
CA PHE A 86 6.61 10.57 10.33
C PHE A 86 6.73 12.03 9.90
N VAL A 87 7.95 12.44 9.53
CA VAL A 87 8.26 13.82 9.14
C VAL A 87 7.40 14.26 7.95
N GLY A 88 6.55 15.27 8.17
CA GLY A 88 5.64 15.82 7.17
C GLY A 88 4.38 14.98 6.90
N ALA A 89 4.06 14.01 7.75
CA ALA A 89 2.80 13.29 7.64
C ALA A 89 1.60 14.23 7.77
N LYS A 90 0.69 14.13 6.81
CA LYS A 90 -0.59 14.84 6.78
C LYS A 90 -1.70 13.90 7.26
N LEU A 91 -2.36 14.25 8.35
CA LEU A 91 -3.61 13.59 8.76
C LEU A 91 -4.71 13.94 7.75
N CYS A 92 -5.47 12.95 7.31
CA CYS A 92 -6.60 13.12 6.40
C CYS A 92 -7.90 12.80 7.16
N LEU A 93 -8.81 13.76 7.26
CA LEU A 93 -10.12 13.55 7.89
C LEU A 93 -10.96 12.56 7.09
N ASP A 94 -10.88 12.64 5.77
CA ASP A 94 -11.47 11.68 4.85
C ASP A 94 -10.50 11.32 3.71
N CYS A 95 -10.88 10.34 2.90
CA CYS A 95 -10.08 9.92 1.77
C CYS A 95 -9.94 11.00 0.68
N THR A 96 -10.87 11.94 0.54
CA THR A 96 -10.74 13.03 -0.44
C THR A 96 -9.62 14.01 -0.08
N GLU A 97 -9.40 14.26 1.22
CA GLU A 97 -8.26 15.06 1.69
C GLU A 97 -6.89 14.38 1.42
N CYS A 98 -6.89 13.05 1.33
CA CYS A 98 -5.74 12.24 0.91
C CYS A 98 -5.64 12.11 -0.63
N GLY A 99 -6.54 12.79 -1.37
CA GLY A 99 -6.54 12.87 -2.84
C GLY A 99 -7.31 11.76 -3.54
N TYR A 100 -8.02 10.88 -2.81
CA TYR A 100 -8.85 9.84 -3.42
C TYR A 100 -10.12 10.44 -4.05
N PRO A 101 -10.74 9.75 -5.02
CA PRO A 101 -11.99 10.22 -5.63
C PRO A 101 -13.14 10.25 -4.61
N ASN A 102 -14.12 11.13 -4.78
CA ASN A 102 -15.24 11.33 -3.84
C ASN A 102 -16.03 10.05 -3.48
N ASN A 103 -16.00 9.03 -4.35
CA ASN A 103 -16.65 7.75 -4.11
C ASN A 103 -15.79 6.76 -3.29
N CYS A 104 -14.65 7.19 -2.74
CA CYS A 104 -13.71 6.34 -1.99
C CYS A 104 -14.30 5.70 -0.74
N ASN A 105 -15.34 6.29 -0.15
CA ASN A 105 -16.08 5.74 0.98
C ASN A 105 -17.35 4.98 0.60
N THR A 106 -17.53 4.65 -0.69
CA THR A 106 -18.67 3.89 -1.20
C THR A 106 -18.24 2.56 -1.80
N ASP A 107 -19.18 1.63 -1.90
CA ASP A 107 -18.95 0.36 -2.58
C ASP A 107 -19.07 0.58 -4.11
N PRO A 108 -18.21 -0.06 -4.93
CA PRO A 108 -17.27 -1.13 -4.59
C PRO A 108 -15.86 -0.66 -4.20
N PHE A 109 -15.59 0.65 -4.07
CA PHE A 109 -14.24 1.17 -3.84
C PHE A 109 -13.63 0.60 -2.56
N ARG A 110 -14.34 0.68 -1.43
CA ARG A 110 -13.84 0.21 -0.12
C ARG A 110 -13.50 -1.29 -0.12
N GLN A 111 -14.34 -2.08 -0.78
CA GLN A 111 -14.14 -3.52 -0.92
C GLN A 111 -12.90 -3.83 -1.77
N LYS A 112 -12.73 -3.09 -2.88
CA LYS A 112 -11.55 -3.22 -3.74
C LYS A 112 -10.26 -2.80 -3.03
N TRP A 113 -10.30 -1.67 -2.32
CA TRP A 113 -9.15 -1.09 -1.63
C TRP A 113 -8.68 -1.96 -0.46
N SER A 114 -9.61 -2.54 0.32
CA SER A 114 -9.26 -3.35 1.49
C SER A 114 -9.18 -4.87 1.23
N GLY A 115 -9.73 -5.34 0.11
CA GLY A 115 -9.59 -6.72 -0.38
C GLY A 115 -10.48 -7.77 0.28
N ASN A 116 -10.89 -7.56 1.53
CA ASN A 116 -11.77 -8.47 2.28
C ASN A 116 -12.65 -7.76 3.32
N GLY A 117 -12.60 -6.42 3.38
CA GLY A 117 -13.35 -5.62 4.35
C GLY A 117 -14.22 -4.54 3.69
N ASN A 118 -14.98 -3.81 4.51
CA ASN A 118 -15.69 -2.62 4.08
C ASN A 118 -15.21 -1.39 4.87
N TRP A 119 -13.91 -1.15 4.82
CA TRP A 119 -13.29 -0.06 5.57
C TRP A 119 -13.61 1.29 4.96
N GLY A 120 -14.30 2.13 5.73
CA GLY A 120 -14.37 3.57 5.47
C GLY A 120 -13.01 4.21 5.74
N LEU A 121 -12.45 4.84 4.71
CA LEU A 121 -11.20 5.58 4.72
C LEU A 121 -11.46 6.98 5.26
N ILE A 122 -11.50 7.08 6.58
CA ILE A 122 -11.69 8.32 7.33
C ILE A 122 -10.83 8.29 8.60
N SER A 123 -10.55 9.47 9.17
CA SER A 123 -9.99 9.60 10.52
C SER A 123 -11.09 9.96 11.50
N ASN A 124 -11.22 9.19 12.59
CA ASN A 124 -12.13 9.44 13.69
C ASN A 124 -11.67 8.67 14.96
N SER A 125 -12.52 8.58 15.98
CA SER A 125 -12.22 7.86 17.23
C SER A 125 -11.96 6.35 17.08
N SER A 126 -12.20 5.74 15.90
CA SER A 126 -11.95 4.31 15.66
C SER A 126 -10.82 4.03 14.67
N ARG A 127 -10.24 5.03 14.02
CA ARG A 127 -9.26 4.84 12.92
C ARG A 127 -8.53 6.14 12.58
N ILE A 128 -7.30 6.01 12.13
CA ILE A 128 -6.49 7.12 11.62
C ILE A 128 -6.14 6.84 10.15
N LEU A 129 -6.26 7.86 9.31
CA LEU A 129 -5.84 7.88 7.92
C LEU A 129 -4.86 9.03 7.73
N PHE A 130 -3.66 8.75 7.21
CA PHE A 130 -2.67 9.79 6.97
C PHE A 130 -1.82 9.50 5.74
N GLN A 131 -1.26 10.55 5.17
CA GLN A 131 -0.41 10.51 3.98
C GLN A 131 0.99 11.00 4.30
N LEU A 132 2.00 10.29 3.79
CA LEU A 132 3.40 10.67 3.84
C LEU A 132 3.77 11.58 2.66
N ASN A 133 4.87 12.32 2.79
CA ASN A 133 5.38 13.23 1.75
C ASN A 133 5.67 12.56 0.40
N ASP A 134 5.96 11.25 0.37
CA ASP A 134 6.20 10.51 -0.87
C ASP A 134 4.91 10.00 -1.54
N GLY A 135 3.75 10.33 -0.97
CA GLY A 135 2.43 9.94 -1.46
C GLY A 135 1.89 8.65 -0.85
N THR A 136 2.67 7.92 -0.07
CA THR A 136 2.21 6.70 0.62
C THR A 136 1.09 7.04 1.58
N VAL A 137 -0.01 6.30 1.54
CA VAL A 137 -1.13 6.46 2.47
C VAL A 137 -1.16 5.30 3.44
N ILE A 138 -1.32 5.60 4.73
CA ILE A 138 -1.38 4.61 5.78
C ILE A 138 -2.74 4.72 6.46
N PHE A 139 -3.40 3.57 6.61
CA PHE A 139 -4.66 3.44 7.31
C PHE A 139 -4.48 2.52 8.52
N PHE A 140 -4.80 3.08 9.68
CA PHE A 140 -4.55 2.52 10.99
C PHE A 140 -5.88 2.41 11.76
N PRO A 141 -6.67 1.34 11.53
CA PRO A 141 -7.89 1.11 12.29
C PRO A 141 -7.58 0.66 13.73
N ARG A 142 -8.32 1.17 14.72
CA ARG A 142 -8.32 0.68 16.11
C ARG A 142 -9.33 -0.44 16.29
N ASN A 143 -10.55 -0.24 15.80
CA ASN A 143 -11.64 -1.18 15.97
C ASN A 143 -12.64 -1.12 14.81
N THR A 144 -13.36 -2.22 14.63
CA THR A 144 -14.61 -2.31 13.87
C THR A 144 -15.78 -2.48 14.85
N ALA A 145 -16.98 -2.73 14.32
CA ALA A 145 -18.16 -3.10 15.09
C ALA A 145 -18.55 -4.56 14.81
N ASN A 146 -18.89 -5.30 15.86
CA ASN A 146 -19.55 -6.60 15.78
C ASN A 146 -21.01 -6.45 15.33
N SER A 147 -21.68 -7.58 15.03
CA SER A 147 -23.10 -7.58 14.64
C SER A 147 -24.04 -7.00 15.69
N ASP A 148 -23.64 -7.00 16.97
CA ASP A 148 -24.36 -6.41 18.10
C ASP A 148 -24.03 -4.92 18.32
N GLY A 149 -23.16 -4.34 17.50
CA GLY A 149 -22.70 -2.95 17.61
C GLY A 149 -21.57 -2.74 18.61
N SER A 150 -21.11 -3.78 19.32
CA SER A 150 -19.98 -3.68 20.23
C SER A 150 -18.65 -3.47 19.49
N PRO A 151 -17.69 -2.73 20.05
CA PRO A 151 -16.40 -2.51 19.40
C PRO A 151 -15.54 -3.78 19.38
N ALA A 152 -15.13 -4.20 18.19
CA ALA A 152 -14.16 -5.28 17.98
C ALA A 152 -12.79 -4.69 17.62
N TYR A 153 -11.84 -4.78 18.55
CA TYR A 153 -10.49 -4.25 18.35
C TYR A 153 -9.72 -5.08 17.33
N VAL A 154 -9.01 -4.39 16.43
CA VAL A 154 -8.24 -5.02 15.36
C VAL A 154 -6.78 -4.59 15.43
N SER A 155 -5.88 -5.46 14.97
CA SER A 155 -4.46 -5.17 14.78
C SER A 155 -4.11 -4.78 13.34
N SER A 156 -5.11 -4.59 12.48
CA SER A 156 -4.91 -4.35 11.06
C SER A 156 -4.17 -3.04 10.78
N LEU A 157 -3.29 -3.09 9.80
CA LEU A 157 -2.57 -1.96 9.22
C LEU A 157 -2.64 -2.09 7.70
N PHE A 158 -2.99 -1.00 7.02
CA PHE A 158 -2.98 -0.97 5.56
C PHE A 158 -2.02 0.11 5.10
N ILE A 159 -1.21 -0.23 4.10
CA ILE A 159 -0.23 0.66 3.48
C ILE A 159 -0.51 0.69 2.00
N ASP A 160 -0.93 1.84 1.49
CA ASP A 160 -1.09 2.13 0.08
C ASP A 160 0.18 2.85 -0.43
N ILE A 161 0.94 2.18 -1.28
CA ILE A 161 2.29 2.60 -1.70
C ILE A 161 2.29 3.61 -2.86
N ASN A 162 1.15 3.88 -3.48
CA ASN A 162 1.00 4.88 -4.55
C ASN A 162 -0.10 5.90 -4.25
N GLY A 163 -0.78 5.78 -3.12
CA GLY A 163 -1.76 6.71 -2.61
C GLY A 163 -3.00 6.73 -3.51
N PRO A 164 -3.53 7.91 -3.89
CA PRO A 164 -4.76 7.97 -4.68
C PRO A 164 -4.62 7.52 -6.14
N LYS A 165 -3.38 7.26 -6.60
CA LYS A 165 -3.10 6.88 -7.98
C LYS A 165 -3.61 5.46 -8.22
N LYS A 166 -4.47 5.30 -9.23
CA LYS A 166 -4.96 3.99 -9.68
C LYS A 166 -3.85 2.93 -9.74
N PRO A 167 -4.17 1.65 -9.45
CA PRO A 167 -5.53 1.10 -9.36
C PRO A 167 -6.26 1.09 -8.00
N ASN A 168 -5.62 1.45 -6.88
CA ASN A 168 -6.21 1.50 -5.54
C ASN A 168 -6.87 0.16 -5.17
N GLU A 169 -6.09 -0.91 -5.17
CA GLU A 169 -6.50 -2.30 -5.06
C GLU A 169 -5.63 -3.10 -4.08
N ALA A 170 -6.30 -3.81 -3.17
CA ALA A 170 -5.67 -4.72 -2.23
C ALA A 170 -4.83 -5.79 -2.94
N GLY A 171 -3.61 -5.98 -2.46
CA GLY A 171 -2.65 -6.93 -3.01
C GLY A 171 -1.91 -6.43 -4.25
N ARG A 172 -2.21 -5.25 -4.78
CA ARG A 172 -1.45 -4.68 -5.90
C ARG A 172 -0.68 -3.43 -5.50
N ASP A 173 -1.37 -2.46 -4.90
CA ASP A 173 -0.79 -1.22 -4.39
C ASP A 173 -1.21 -0.92 -2.95
N VAL A 174 -2.30 -1.53 -2.46
CA VAL A 174 -2.67 -1.55 -1.04
C VAL A 174 -2.25 -2.87 -0.41
N PHE A 175 -1.43 -2.82 0.64
CA PHE A 175 -0.93 -4.00 1.33
C PHE A 175 -1.38 -4.04 2.78
N TYR A 176 -1.86 -5.21 3.20
CA TYR A 176 -2.30 -5.48 4.56
C TYR A 176 -1.14 -5.96 5.42
N PHE A 177 -1.09 -5.53 6.67
CA PHE A 177 -0.18 -6.01 7.68
C PHE A 177 -0.88 -6.14 9.04
N ASP A 178 -0.32 -6.93 9.93
CA ASP A 178 -0.74 -7.05 11.32
C ASP A 178 0.27 -6.40 12.24
N ARG A 179 -0.24 -5.60 13.17
CA ARG A 179 0.54 -4.98 14.25
C ARG A 179 0.63 -5.93 15.42
N ASN A 180 1.83 -6.37 15.77
CA ASN A 180 2.03 -7.13 16.99
C ASN A 180 2.47 -6.18 18.12
N TYR A 181 1.50 -5.74 18.92
CA TYR A 181 1.76 -4.86 20.06
C TYR A 181 2.74 -5.49 21.07
N LYS A 182 2.79 -6.81 21.22
CA LYS A 182 3.70 -7.45 22.19
C LYS A 182 5.17 -7.35 21.79
N SER A 183 5.47 -7.44 20.50
CA SER A 183 6.84 -7.43 19.99
C SER A 183 7.26 -6.11 19.36
N GLY A 184 6.33 -5.18 19.10
CA GLY A 184 6.61 -3.94 18.35
C GLY A 184 6.86 -4.19 16.86
N ILE A 185 6.62 -5.41 16.37
CA ILE A 185 6.91 -5.82 14.99
C ILE A 185 5.62 -5.82 14.17
N ILE A 186 5.73 -5.36 12.93
CA ILE A 186 4.71 -5.51 11.92
C ILE A 186 4.95 -6.81 11.17
N SER A 187 3.97 -7.70 11.19
CA SER A 187 3.99 -8.96 10.44
C SER A 187 3.00 -8.92 9.28
N ALA A 188 3.11 -9.88 8.39
CA ALA A 188 2.09 -10.14 7.38
C ALA A 188 1.39 -11.47 7.70
N PRO A 189 0.07 -11.59 7.51
CA PRO A 189 -0.64 -12.83 7.78
C PRO A 189 -0.21 -13.91 6.77
N GLU A 190 0.25 -15.04 7.29
CA GLU A 190 0.70 -16.17 6.48
C GLU A 190 -0.42 -16.66 5.55
N GLY A 191 -0.06 -16.90 4.28
CA GLY A 191 -1.00 -17.39 3.27
C GLY A 191 -0.56 -17.09 1.83
N ASP A 192 -1.43 -17.41 0.87
CA ASP A 192 -1.21 -17.18 -0.55
C ASP A 192 -2.05 -15.99 -1.05
N CYS A 193 -1.40 -15.02 -1.67
CA CYS A 193 -2.04 -13.89 -2.33
C CYS A 193 -3.13 -14.29 -3.34
N LYS A 194 -3.00 -15.46 -3.99
CA LYS A 194 -3.98 -15.97 -4.96
C LYS A 194 -5.31 -16.32 -4.32
N THR A 195 -5.32 -16.74 -3.07
CA THR A 195 -6.55 -17.10 -2.34
C THR A 195 -7.05 -15.95 -1.47
N SER A 196 -6.14 -15.13 -0.94
CA SER A 196 -6.46 -14.08 0.01
C SER A 196 -5.62 -12.82 -0.23
N ARG A 197 -6.28 -11.72 -0.57
CA ARG A 197 -5.62 -10.42 -0.83
C ARG A 197 -4.87 -9.86 0.39
N ILE A 198 -5.28 -10.25 1.60
CA ILE A 198 -4.60 -9.82 2.84
C ILE A 198 -3.25 -10.53 3.04
N SER A 199 -3.05 -11.70 2.43
CA SER A 199 -1.79 -12.47 2.52
C SER A 199 -0.76 -12.06 1.47
N CYS A 200 -1.09 -11.12 0.59
CA CYS A 200 -0.20 -10.65 -0.46
C CYS A 200 1.11 -10.04 0.05
N SER A 201 1.05 -9.33 1.18
CA SER A 201 2.23 -8.82 1.86
C SER A 201 3.14 -9.96 2.34
N TYR A 202 2.59 -11.07 2.83
CA TYR A 202 3.36 -12.23 3.26
C TYR A 202 4.06 -12.88 2.07
N THR A 203 3.34 -13.10 0.96
CA THR A 203 3.92 -13.65 -0.27
C THR A 203 5.12 -12.83 -0.77
N ILE A 204 5.04 -11.50 -0.76
CA ILE A 204 6.14 -10.64 -1.20
C ILE A 204 7.27 -10.59 -0.16
N MET A 205 6.94 -10.45 1.12
CA MET A 205 7.93 -10.30 2.19
C MET A 205 8.75 -11.59 2.40
N SER A 206 8.10 -12.75 2.40
CA SER A 206 8.75 -14.07 2.48
C SER A 206 9.64 -14.36 1.26
N ASN A 207 9.32 -13.77 0.11
CA ASN A 207 10.13 -13.83 -1.11
C ASN A 207 11.15 -12.69 -1.19
N GLY A 208 11.63 -12.17 -0.06
CA GLY A 208 12.70 -11.15 -0.02
C GLY A 208 12.31 -9.81 -0.61
N TRP A 209 11.05 -9.39 -0.44
CA TRP A 209 10.44 -8.20 -1.05
C TRP A 209 10.35 -8.26 -2.59
N LYS A 210 10.39 -9.46 -3.17
CA LYS A 210 10.22 -9.68 -4.61
C LYS A 210 8.85 -10.25 -4.90
N ILE A 211 8.19 -9.67 -5.89
CA ILE A 211 6.91 -10.18 -6.38
C ILE A 211 7.22 -11.47 -7.16
N PRO A 212 6.63 -12.62 -6.80
CA PRO A 212 6.88 -13.87 -7.50
C PRO A 212 6.29 -13.83 -8.93
N ASN A 213 6.71 -14.76 -9.78
CA ASN A 213 6.29 -14.77 -11.19
C ASN A 213 4.83 -15.20 -11.38
N ASP A 214 4.29 -15.96 -10.44
CA ASP A 214 2.93 -16.48 -10.42
C ASP A 214 1.97 -15.60 -9.60
N TYR A 215 2.37 -14.38 -9.28
CA TYR A 215 1.56 -13.42 -8.54
C TYR A 215 0.25 -13.09 -9.30
N PRO A 216 -0.90 -12.95 -8.61
CA PRO A 216 -2.21 -12.79 -9.28
C PRO A 216 -2.35 -11.48 -10.07
N TYR A 217 -1.47 -10.50 -9.84
CA TYR A 217 -1.49 -9.20 -10.51
C TYR A 217 -0.37 -9.06 -11.54
N LYS A 218 -0.73 -8.59 -12.75
CA LYS A 218 0.22 -8.14 -13.78
C LYS A 218 0.44 -6.63 -13.68
N PHE A 219 1.67 -6.21 -13.42
CA PHE A 219 2.01 -4.79 -13.25
C PHE A 219 2.13 -4.05 -14.58
#